data_AF-V7IE98-F1
#
_entry.id   AF-V7IE98-F1
#
_cell.length_a   1.000
_cell.length_b   1.000
_cell.length_c   1.000
_cell.angle_alpha   90.00
_cell.angle_beta   90.00
_cell.angle_gamma   90.00
#
_symmetry.space_group_name_H-M   'P 1'
#
loop_
_entity.id
_entity.type
_entity.pdbx_description
1 polymer ?
#
loop_
_entity_poly.entity_id
_entity_poly.type
_entity_poly.pdbx_seq_one_letter_code
_entity_poly.pdbx_strand_id
1 'polypeptide(L)'
;MFRKTLTLSMLFPALAVAQPPIQDCRAFLLDMSALGFRAGVCRKNVEQPEVIRLREKQQECSAISADPTLQVEIRALHLTLHDEFINEAVTQEALEAALAGKQIDASQTEFCKAYDKQLEEMTRHYLQP
;
A
#
# COMPACT_ATOMS: atom_id res chain seq x y z
N MET A 1 20.63 -33.69 51.24
CA MET A 1 19.20 -33.62 50.85
C MET A 1 18.98 -32.29 50.10
N PHE A 2 19.27 -32.24 48.81
CA PHE A 2 19.14 -31.01 48.01
C PHE A 2 17.82 -31.05 47.23
N ARG A 3 16.84 -30.26 47.67
CA ARG A 3 15.57 -30.06 46.97
C ARG A 3 15.82 -29.16 45.75
N LYS A 4 15.71 -29.73 44.55
CA LYS A 4 15.65 -29.00 43.28
C LYS A 4 14.30 -28.28 43.19
N THR A 5 14.30 -26.96 43.32
CA THR A 5 13.19 -26.11 42.90
C THR A 5 13.17 -26.05 41.38
N LEU A 6 12.23 -26.77 40.77
CA LEU A 6 11.89 -26.64 39.36
C LEU A 6 11.03 -25.37 39.22
N THR A 7 11.66 -24.25 38.85
CA THR A 7 10.94 -23.05 38.43
C THR A 7 10.37 -23.32 37.05
N LEU A 8 9.10 -23.72 37.01
CA LEU A 8 8.30 -23.81 35.80
C LEU A 8 8.02 -22.38 35.34
N SER A 9 8.88 -21.84 34.48
CA SER A 9 8.64 -20.59 33.78
C SER A 9 7.43 -20.79 32.86
N MET A 10 6.27 -20.29 33.29
CA MET A 10 5.09 -20.14 32.46
C MET A 10 5.46 -19.27 31.27
N LEU A 11 5.71 -19.90 30.12
CA LEU A 11 5.68 -19.26 28.82
C LEU A 11 4.24 -18.78 28.62
N PHE A 12 4.00 -17.50 28.88
CA PHE A 12 2.80 -16.82 28.40
C PHE A 12 2.83 -16.89 26.87
N PRO A 13 1.88 -17.56 26.21
CA PRO A 13 1.71 -17.34 24.79
C PRO A 13 1.28 -15.89 24.66
N ALA A 14 2.13 -15.05 24.06
CA ALA A 14 1.70 -13.78 23.53
C ALA A 14 0.46 -14.08 22.69
N LEU A 15 -0.70 -13.59 23.13
CA LEU A 15 -1.92 -13.67 22.35
C LEU A 15 -1.60 -12.94 21.05
N ALA A 16 -1.28 -13.69 20.00
CA ALA A 16 -1.30 -13.16 18.65
C ALA A 16 -2.75 -12.74 18.44
N VAL A 17 -3.03 -11.46 18.64
CA VAL A 17 -4.33 -10.88 18.31
C VAL A 17 -4.46 -11.08 16.82
N ALA A 18 -5.24 -12.09 16.43
CA ALA A 18 -5.48 -12.40 15.03
C ALA A 18 -6.09 -11.14 14.43
N GLN A 19 -5.40 -10.53 13.46
CA GLN A 19 -5.93 -9.35 12.80
C GLN A 19 -7.26 -9.71 12.13
N PRO A 20 -8.27 -8.81 12.17
CA PRO A 20 -9.57 -9.10 11.58
C PRO A 20 -9.43 -9.44 10.09
N PRO A 21 -10.26 -10.35 9.56
CA PRO A 21 -10.26 -10.66 8.14
C PRO A 21 -10.72 -9.45 7.33
N ILE A 22 -10.25 -9.34 6.08
CA ILE A 22 -10.72 -8.29 5.16
C ILE A 22 -12.20 -8.51 4.84
N GLN A 23 -13.04 -7.54 5.21
CA GLN A 23 -14.49 -7.62 5.03
C GLN A 23 -14.92 -7.28 3.60
N ASP A 24 -14.31 -6.25 3.00
CA ASP A 24 -14.54 -5.86 1.61
C ASP A 24 -13.26 -6.06 0.80
N CYS A 25 -13.13 -7.27 0.24
CA CYS A 25 -11.99 -7.62 -0.57
C CYS A 25 -11.88 -6.79 -1.87
N ARG A 26 -13.01 -6.31 -2.41
CA ARG A 26 -13.00 -5.56 -3.67
C ARG A 26 -12.42 -4.17 -3.43
N ALA A 27 -12.90 -3.46 -2.41
CA ALA A 27 -12.37 -2.17 -2.00
C ALA A 27 -10.89 -2.28 -1.63
N PHE A 28 -10.52 -3.29 -0.84
CA PHE A 28 -9.14 -3.54 -0.46
C PHE A 28 -8.20 -3.73 -1.66
N LEU A 29 -8.61 -4.52 -2.66
CA LEU A 29 -7.79 -4.73 -3.86
C LEU A 29 -7.66 -3.46 -4.71
N LEU A 30 -8.71 -2.65 -4.81
CA LEU A 30 -8.64 -1.34 -5.48
C LEU A 30 -7.68 -0.39 -4.76
N ASP A 31 -7.73 -0.32 -3.43
CA ASP A 31 -6.80 0.49 -2.63
C ASP A 31 -5.34 0.03 -2.80
N MET A 32 -5.11 -1.29 -2.79
CA MET A 32 -3.79 -1.88 -3.05
C MET A 32 -3.29 -1.56 -4.46
N SER A 33 -4.17 -1.61 -5.48
CA SER A 33 -3.83 -1.21 -6.84
C SER A 33 -3.47 0.28 -6.94
N ALA A 34 -4.25 1.17 -6.33
CA ALA A 34 -3.93 2.60 -6.28
C ALA A 34 -2.59 2.87 -5.58
N LEU A 35 -2.36 2.24 -4.42
CA LEU A 35 -1.14 2.38 -3.64
C LEU A 35 0.08 1.91 -4.46
N GLY A 36 -0.04 0.76 -5.12
CA GLY A 36 1.00 0.20 -5.98
C GLY A 36 1.29 1.08 -7.21
N PHE A 37 0.26 1.66 -7.81
CA PHE A 37 0.42 2.59 -8.93
C PHE A 37 1.21 3.84 -8.50
N ARG A 38 0.80 4.49 -7.40
CA ARG A 38 1.52 5.64 -6.84
C ARG A 38 2.96 5.27 -6.47
N ALA A 39 3.17 4.10 -5.86
CA ALA A 39 4.51 3.64 -5.50
C ALA A 39 5.43 3.50 -6.72
N GLY A 40 4.93 2.96 -7.83
CA GLY A 40 5.67 2.82 -9.08
C GLY A 40 6.02 4.17 -9.71
N VAL A 41 5.04 5.07 -9.84
CA VAL A 41 5.23 6.41 -10.42
C VAL A 41 6.20 7.24 -9.57
N CYS A 42 6.02 7.23 -8.26
CA CYS A 42 6.76 8.06 -7.31
C CYS A 42 8.03 7.40 -6.77
N ARG A 43 8.40 6.21 -7.29
CA ARG A 43 9.56 5.41 -6.85
C ARG A 43 9.62 5.21 -5.33
N LYS A 44 8.47 4.99 -4.69
CA LYS A 44 8.38 4.75 -3.24
C LYS A 44 8.87 3.33 -2.91
N ASN A 45 9.45 3.19 -1.71
CA ASN A 45 9.93 1.90 -1.23
C ASN A 45 8.75 0.97 -0.91
N VAL A 46 8.67 -0.16 -1.62
CA VAL A 46 7.62 -1.18 -1.41
C VAL A 46 7.98 -2.21 -0.33
N GLU A 47 9.20 -2.15 0.21
CA GLU A 47 9.68 -3.01 1.31
C GLU A 47 9.41 -2.39 2.69
N GLN A 48 8.54 -1.39 2.77
CA GLN A 48 8.10 -0.84 4.06
C GLN A 48 7.24 -1.87 4.81
N PRO A 49 7.40 -2.02 6.14
CA PRO A 49 6.70 -3.04 6.92
C PRO A 49 5.17 -3.04 6.74
N GLU A 50 4.56 -1.86 6.65
CA GLU A 50 3.13 -1.67 6.46
C GLU A 50 2.66 -2.23 5.11
N VAL A 51 3.43 -1.98 4.05
CA VAL A 51 3.15 -2.48 2.69
C VAL A 51 3.25 -4.00 2.65
N ILE A 52 4.25 -4.56 3.32
CA ILE A 52 4.43 -6.02 3.43
C ILE A 52 3.22 -6.64 4.12
N ARG A 53 2.79 -6.11 5.26
CA ARG A 53 1.62 -6.60 6.01
C ARG A 53 0.32 -6.50 5.20
N LEU A 54 0.12 -5.40 4.46
CA LEU A 54 -1.02 -5.27 3.56
C LEU A 54 -0.95 -6.32 2.44
N ARG A 55 0.22 -6.57 1.86
CA ARG A 55 0.39 -7.61 0.82
C ARG A 55 0.12 -9.02 1.36
N GLU A 56 0.48 -9.31 2.61
CA GLU A 56 0.12 -10.58 3.26
C GLU A 56 -1.40 -10.73 3.35
N LYS A 57 -2.11 -9.68 3.77
CA LYS A 57 -3.59 -9.64 3.81
C LYS A 57 -4.23 -9.83 2.43
N GLN A 58 -3.57 -9.44 1.35
CA GLN A 58 -4.07 -9.62 -0.01
C GLN A 58 -4.35 -11.08 -0.38
N GLN A 59 -3.68 -12.04 0.27
CA GLN A 59 -3.94 -13.46 0.06
C GLN A 59 -5.37 -13.86 0.48
N GLU A 60 -5.94 -13.20 1.49
CA GLU A 60 -7.33 -13.39 1.94
C GLU A 60 -8.34 -13.08 0.81
N CYS A 61 -7.96 -12.19 -0.12
CA CYS A 61 -8.79 -11.74 -1.23
C CYS A 61 -8.43 -12.38 -2.59
N SER A 62 -7.60 -13.41 -2.59
CA SER A 62 -7.11 -14.07 -3.82
C SER A 62 -8.25 -14.59 -4.71
N ALA A 63 -9.36 -15.04 -4.11
CA ALA A 63 -10.51 -15.59 -4.83
C ALA A 63 -11.15 -14.62 -5.83
N ILE A 64 -11.08 -13.30 -5.57
CA ILE A 64 -11.66 -12.28 -6.44
C ILE A 64 -10.61 -11.52 -7.26
N SER A 65 -9.32 -11.77 -7.02
CA SER A 65 -8.24 -11.05 -7.70
C SER A 65 -8.24 -11.24 -9.23
N ALA A 66 -8.77 -12.37 -9.71
CA ALA A 66 -8.94 -12.69 -11.12
C ALA A 66 -10.33 -12.31 -11.69
N ASP A 67 -11.20 -11.64 -10.92
CA ASP A 67 -12.50 -11.20 -11.41
C ASP A 67 -12.34 -10.19 -12.57
N PRO A 68 -12.88 -10.46 -13.78
CA PRO A 68 -12.76 -9.55 -14.91
C PRO A 68 -13.36 -8.17 -14.64
N THR A 69 -14.41 -8.08 -13.81
CA THR A 69 -15.03 -6.80 -13.44
C THR A 69 -14.07 -5.95 -12.62
N LEU A 70 -13.40 -6.56 -11.64
CA LEU A 70 -12.38 -5.90 -10.84
C LEU A 70 -11.22 -5.40 -11.72
N GLN A 71 -10.81 -6.17 -12.73
CA GLN A 71 -9.75 -5.75 -13.66
C GLN A 71 -10.15 -4.52 -14.49
N VAL A 72 -11.42 -4.41 -14.88
CA VAL A 72 -11.95 -3.22 -15.56
C VAL A 72 -11.91 -2.00 -14.64
N GLU A 73 -12.27 -2.17 -13.37
CA GLU A 73 -12.25 -1.10 -12.38
C GLU A 73 -10.83 -0.66 -12.05
N ILE A 74 -9.90 -1.59 -11.84
CA ILE A 74 -8.47 -1.29 -11.64
C ILE A 74 -7.94 -0.49 -12.84
N ARG A 75 -8.33 -0.86 -14.06
CA ARG A 75 -7.92 -0.12 -15.26
C ARG A 75 -8.48 1.31 -15.27
N ALA A 76 -9.75 1.48 -14.95
CA ALA A 76 -10.39 2.80 -14.87
C ALA A 76 -9.76 3.69 -13.78
N LEU A 77 -9.44 3.08 -12.63
CA LEU A 77 -8.73 3.71 -11.53
C LEU A 77 -7.32 4.15 -11.96
N HIS A 78 -6.55 3.29 -12.62
CA HIS A 78 -5.22 3.65 -13.12
C HIS A 78 -5.25 4.79 -14.14
N LEU A 79 -6.26 4.84 -15.01
CA LEU A 79 -6.45 5.97 -15.93
C LEU A 79 -6.70 7.27 -15.15
N THR A 80 -7.56 7.23 -14.14
CA THR A 80 -7.84 8.40 -13.28
C THR A 80 -6.57 8.88 -12.56
N LEU A 81 -5.82 7.96 -11.95
CA LEU A 81 -4.56 8.28 -11.27
C LEU A 81 -3.49 8.79 -12.23
N HIS A 82 -3.46 8.26 -13.46
CA HIS A 82 -2.56 8.74 -14.50
C HIS A 82 -2.89 10.18 -14.87
N ASP A 83 -4.17 10.49 -15.10
CA ASP A 83 -4.62 11.85 -15.44
C ASP A 83 -4.35 12.83 -14.28
N GLU A 84 -4.59 12.42 -13.04
CA GLU A 84 -4.21 13.20 -11.85
C GLU A 84 -2.71 13.54 -11.86
N PHE A 85 -1.86 12.54 -12.05
CA PHE A 85 -0.41 12.73 -12.09
C PHE A 85 0.01 13.64 -13.25
N ILE A 86 -0.51 13.43 -14.45
CA ILE A 86 -0.16 14.22 -15.63
C ILE A 86 -0.57 15.69 -15.45
N ASN A 87 -1.79 15.93 -14.98
CA ASN A 87 -2.30 17.29 -14.75
C ASN A 87 -1.46 18.06 -13.73
N GLU A 88 -0.84 17.36 -12.78
CA GLU A 88 0.01 17.99 -11.77
C GLU A 88 1.48 18.11 -12.21
N ALA A 89 2.05 17.04 -12.78
CA ALA A 89 3.48 16.93 -13.05
C ALA A 89 3.89 17.57 -14.40
N VAL A 90 2.98 17.64 -15.37
CA VAL A 90 3.26 18.16 -16.71
C VAL A 90 2.90 19.63 -16.79
N THR A 91 3.66 20.46 -16.06
CA THR A 91 3.57 21.92 -16.17
C THR A 91 4.39 22.43 -17.37
N GLN A 92 4.15 23.69 -17.76
CA GLN A 92 4.96 24.36 -18.76
C GLN A 92 6.45 24.40 -18.35
N GLU A 93 6.76 24.67 -17.07
CA GLU A 93 8.15 24.67 -16.60
C GLU A 93 8.77 23.27 -16.64
N ALA A 94 8.01 22.23 -16.30
CA ALA A 94 8.47 20.85 -16.39
C ALA A 94 8.77 20.46 -17.84
N LEU A 95 7.91 20.87 -18.79
CA LEU A 95 8.12 20.65 -20.22
C LEU A 95 9.39 21.36 -20.72
N GLU A 96 9.60 22.62 -20.36
CA GLU A 96 10.80 23.37 -20.74
C GLU A 96 12.07 22.77 -20.11
N ALA A 97 12.00 22.31 -18.86
CA ALA A 97 13.09 21.61 -18.21
C ALA A 97 13.44 20.30 -18.95
N ALA A 98 12.43 19.50 -19.32
CA ALA A 98 12.64 18.26 -20.08
C ALA A 98 13.22 18.52 -21.48
N LEU A 99 12.74 19.55 -22.20
CA LEU A 99 13.30 19.94 -23.49
C LEU A 99 14.76 20.42 -23.38
N ALA A 100 15.12 21.00 -22.23
CA ALA A 100 16.50 21.33 -21.89
C ALA A 100 17.34 20.13 -21.39
N GLY A 101 16.81 18.92 -21.43
CA GLY A 101 17.48 17.69 -20.98
C GLY A 101 17.61 17.55 -19.46
N LYS A 102 16.90 18.37 -18.68
CA LYS A 102 16.89 18.30 -17.22
C LYS A 102 15.93 17.22 -16.75
N GLN A 103 16.27 16.60 -15.62
CA GLN A 103 15.38 15.67 -14.96
C GLN A 103 14.28 16.42 -14.21
N ILE A 104 13.02 16.02 -14.43
CA ILE A 104 11.88 16.52 -13.67
C ILE A 104 11.81 15.74 -12.36
N ASP A 105 11.81 16.45 -11.24
CA ASP A 105 11.55 15.84 -9.93
C ASP A 105 10.05 15.81 -9.64
N ALA A 106 9.41 14.71 -10.03
CA ALA A 106 8.00 14.47 -9.77
C ALA A 106 7.71 14.09 -8.31
N SER A 107 8.72 13.85 -7.47
CA SER A 107 8.52 13.41 -6.06
C SER A 107 7.87 14.49 -5.19
N GLN A 108 7.98 15.76 -5.61
CA GLN A 108 7.41 16.91 -4.90
C GLN A 108 5.94 17.20 -5.24
N THR A 109 5.36 16.44 -6.16
CA THR A 109 3.92 16.52 -6.46
C THR A 109 3.09 16.07 -5.25
N GLU A 110 1.96 16.73 -5.02
CA GLU A 110 0.88 16.29 -4.14
C GLU A 110 0.43 14.87 -4.47
N PHE A 111 0.42 14.48 -5.74
CA PHE A 111 0.21 13.09 -6.16
C PHE A 111 1.16 12.11 -5.45
N CYS A 112 2.46 12.44 -5.39
CA CYS A 112 3.46 11.62 -4.74
C CYS A 112 3.51 11.75 -3.21
N LYS A 113 3.16 12.93 -2.67
CA LYS A 113 2.99 13.13 -1.22
C LYS A 113 1.78 12.39 -0.68
N ALA A 114 0.73 12.21 -1.49
CA ALA A 114 -0.47 11.49 -1.09
C ALA A 114 -0.21 10.00 -0.79
N TYR A 115 0.90 9.42 -1.26
CA TYR A 115 1.24 8.02 -0.99
C TYR A 115 1.34 7.73 0.52
N ASP A 116 2.05 8.56 1.28
CA ASP A 116 2.30 8.29 2.70
C ASP A 116 0.98 8.35 3.49
N LYS A 117 0.11 9.30 3.15
CA LYS A 117 -1.24 9.43 3.71
C LYS A 117 -2.12 8.22 3.36
N GLN A 118 -2.12 7.79 2.10
CA GLN A 118 -2.87 6.62 1.66
C GLN A 118 -2.42 5.36 2.42
N LEU A 119 -1.10 5.16 2.58
CA LEU A 119 -0.55 4.04 3.32
C LEU A 119 -0.99 4.05 4.80
N GLU A 120 -0.99 5.23 5.42
CA GLU A 120 -1.45 5.40 6.81
C GLU A 120 -2.95 5.05 6.95
N GLU A 121 -3.79 5.55 6.04
CA GLU A 121 -5.23 5.28 6.03
C GLU A 121 -5.54 3.80 5.83
N MET A 122 -4.89 3.16 4.86
CA MET A 122 -5.02 1.71 4.63
C MET A 122 -4.54 0.90 5.82
N THR A 123 -3.43 1.28 6.45
CA THR A 123 -2.92 0.59 7.64
C THR A 123 -3.92 0.69 8.79
N ARG A 124 -4.50 1.88 9.00
CA ARG A 124 -5.55 2.09 10.00
C ARG A 124 -6.79 1.26 9.70
N HIS A 125 -7.19 1.18 8.45
CA HIS A 125 -8.44 0.53 8.06
C HIS A 125 -8.34 -1.00 8.01
N TYR A 126 -7.22 -1.55 7.53
CA TYR A 126 -7.09 -2.99 7.23
C TYR A 126 -6.19 -3.76 8.19
N LEU A 127 -5.31 -3.08 8.95
CA LEU A 127 -4.35 -3.74 9.84
C LEU A 127 -4.62 -3.52 11.32
N GLN A 128 -5.47 -2.57 11.70
CA GLN A 128 -5.88 -2.36 13.08
C GLN A 128 -7.09 -3.23 13.44
N PRO A 129 -7.15 -3.78 14.67
CA PRO A 129 -8.25 -4.61 15.14
C PRO A 129 -9.55 -3.85 15.42
#